data_AF-A0A8T4GEY7-F1
#
_entry.id   AF-A0A8T4GEY7-F1
#
_cell.length_a   1.000
_cell.length_b   1.000
_cell.length_c   1.000
_cell.angle_alpha   90.00
_cell.angle_beta   90.00
_cell.angle_gamma   90.00
#
_symmetry.space_group_name_H-M   'P 1'
#
loop_
_entity.id
_entity.type
_entity.pdbx_description
1 polymer ?
#
loop_
_entity_poly.entity_id
_entity_poly.type
_entity_poly.pdbx_seq_one_letter_code
_entity_poly.pdbx_strand_id
1 'polypeptide(L)'
;MSVVYHTHFMCNRTFIHQYEYLWPYLRDLYGTPGITETVNMDHIKEHYYTTHPDVTPTGIIARGPDLDWDAPHDRDRLTGSPPTPHAGD
;
A
#
# COMPACT_ATOMS: atom_id res chain seq x y z
N MET A 1 -1.61 -0.50 5.78
CA MET A 1 -0.67 -1.56 6.22
C MET A 1 0.66 -1.57 5.49
N SER A 2 1.12 -0.47 4.89
CA SER A 2 2.29 -0.49 4.00
C SER A 2 3.59 -0.71 4.77
N VAL A 3 4.65 -1.03 4.01
CA VAL A 3 6.04 -1.24 4.47
C VAL A 3 6.56 -0.16 5.44
N VAL A 4 5.99 1.04 5.39
CA VAL A 4 6.29 2.13 6.31
C VAL A 4 5.64 1.89 7.68
N TYR A 5 4.31 1.91 7.79
CA TYR A 5 3.64 1.89 9.09
C TYR A 5 4.02 0.69 9.96
N HIS A 6 4.21 -0.47 9.34
CA HIS A 6 4.56 -1.69 10.06
C HIS A 6 5.95 -1.56 10.74
N THR A 7 6.93 -0.97 10.05
CA THR A 7 8.31 -0.84 10.56
C THR A 7 8.55 0.50 11.24
N HIS A 8 8.27 1.62 10.54
CA HIS A 8 8.52 2.99 10.98
C HIS A 8 7.64 3.40 12.17
N PHE A 9 6.39 2.93 12.23
CA PHE A 9 5.47 3.25 13.33
C PHE A 9 5.13 2.04 14.20
N MET A 10 5.89 0.94 14.07
CA MET A 10 5.77 -0.25 14.91
C MET A 10 4.36 -0.85 14.94
N CYS A 11 3.55 -0.62 13.91
CA CYS A 11 2.23 -1.24 13.78
C CYS A 11 2.37 -2.69 13.28
N ASN A 12 3.03 -3.51 14.09
CA ASN A 12 3.73 -4.72 13.65
C ASN A 12 3.07 -6.04 14.06
N ARG A 13 1.75 -6.03 14.33
CA ARG A 13 1.03 -7.27 14.67
C ARG A 13 1.06 -8.29 13.53
N THR A 14 0.77 -7.84 12.31
CA THR A 14 0.72 -8.66 11.08
C THR A 14 0.75 -7.71 9.89
N PHE A 15 1.46 -8.05 8.81
CA PHE A 15 1.48 -7.24 7.59
C PHE A 15 0.15 -7.34 6.84
N ILE A 16 -0.26 -6.28 6.13
CA ILE A 16 -1.50 -6.34 5.33
C ILE A 16 -1.50 -7.49 4.32
N HIS A 17 -0.35 -7.76 3.68
CA HIS A 17 -0.26 -8.82 2.67
C HIS A 17 -0.48 -10.24 3.24
N GLN A 18 -0.46 -10.39 4.56
CA GLN A 18 -0.67 -11.67 5.25
C GLN A 18 -2.15 -11.89 5.66
N TYR A 19 -3.00 -10.87 5.52
CA TYR A 19 -4.43 -11.01 5.80
C TYR A 19 -5.18 -11.49 4.56
N GLU A 20 -5.88 -12.63 4.70
CA GLU A 20 -6.63 -13.30 3.64
C GLU A 20 -7.57 -12.37 2.86
N TYR A 21 -8.26 -11.44 3.55
CA TYR A 21 -9.25 -10.57 2.92
C TYR A 21 -8.78 -9.13 2.68
N LEU A 22 -7.80 -8.64 3.45
CA LEU A 22 -7.31 -7.27 3.28
C LEU A 22 -6.30 -7.17 2.15
N TRP A 23 -5.46 -8.19 1.94
CA TRP A 23 -4.49 -8.16 0.85
C TRP A 23 -5.15 -8.14 -0.53
N PRO A 24 -6.15 -8.99 -0.83
CA PRO A 24 -6.80 -8.94 -2.11
C PRO A 24 -7.66 -7.68 -2.29
N TYR A 25 -8.30 -7.18 -1.22
CA TYR A 25 -9.00 -5.90 -1.26
C TYR A 25 -8.08 -4.73 -1.62
N LEU A 26 -6.88 -4.68 -1.03
CA LEU A 26 -5.94 -3.61 -1.31
C LEU A 26 -5.43 -3.65 -2.77
N ARG A 27 -5.20 -4.84 -3.32
CA ARG A 27 -4.78 -5.01 -4.73
C ARG A 27 -5.89 -4.65 -5.71
N ASP A 28 -7.13 -5.03 -5.42
CA ASP A 28 -8.33 -4.62 -6.16
C ASP A 28 -8.47 -3.08 -6.21
N LEU A 29 -8.28 -2.42 -5.07
CA LEU A 29 -8.21 -0.95 -5.03
C LEU A 29 -7.03 -0.40 -5.84
N TYR A 30 -5.83 -0.97 -5.67
CA TYR A 30 -4.64 -0.52 -6.39
C TYR A 30 -4.80 -0.60 -7.91
N GLY A 31 -5.37 -1.70 -8.42
CA GLY A 31 -5.64 -1.93 -9.84
C GLY A 31 -6.83 -1.15 -10.41
N THR A 32 -7.53 -0.36 -9.60
CA THR A 32 -8.59 0.53 -10.10
C THR A 32 -7.97 1.59 -11.03
N PRO A 33 -8.55 1.83 -12.23
CA PRO A 33 -8.01 2.81 -13.18
C PRO A 33 -7.82 4.19 -12.54
N GLY A 34 -6.63 4.78 -12.72
CA GLY A 34 -6.28 6.08 -12.16
C GLY A 34 -5.66 6.04 -10.76
N ILE A 35 -5.66 4.90 -10.06
CA ILE A 35 -5.05 4.78 -8.73
C ILE A 35 -3.57 4.42 -8.82
N THR A 36 -3.22 3.41 -9.61
CA THR A 36 -1.84 2.91 -9.75
C THR A 36 -0.86 4.04 -10.10
N GLU A 37 -1.25 4.95 -10.99
CA GLU A 37 -0.42 6.07 -11.45
C GLU A 37 -0.14 7.11 -10.35
N THR A 38 -0.95 7.13 -9.29
CA THR A 38 -0.84 8.08 -8.18
C THR A 38 0.00 7.56 -7.02
N VAL A 39 0.34 6.26 -7.02
CA VAL A 39 1.03 5.62 -5.89
C VAL A 39 2.51 5.43 -6.23
N ASN A 40 3.37 6.24 -5.60
CA ASN A 40 4.81 6.09 -5.67
C ASN A 40 5.38 5.59 -4.33
N MET A 41 5.72 4.30 -4.27
CA MET A 41 6.21 3.67 -3.04
C MET A 41 7.58 4.16 -2.59
N ASP A 42 8.46 4.52 -3.53
CA ASP A 42 9.79 5.04 -3.21
C ASP A 42 9.69 6.41 -2.54
N HIS A 43 8.88 7.31 -3.12
CA HIS A 43 8.62 8.63 -2.54
C HIS A 43 7.97 8.52 -1.16
N ILE A 44 7.01 7.60 -0.98
CA ILE A 44 6.40 7.35 0.33
C ILE A 44 7.46 6.92 1.35
N LYS A 45 8.31 5.94 1.02
CA LYS A 45 9.34 5.43 1.94
C LYS A 45 10.37 6.52 2.27
N GLU A 46 10.86 7.23 1.27
CA GLU A 46 11.82 8.32 1.47
C GLU A 46 11.25 9.39 2.41
N HIS A 47 10.04 9.86 2.17
CA HIS A 47 9.41 10.88 3.00
C HIS A 47 9.36 10.47 4.47
N TYR A 48 8.84 9.27 4.78
CA TYR A 48 8.69 8.84 6.16
C TYR A 48 10.02 8.63 6.89
N TYR A 49 11.00 8.02 6.24
CA TYR A 49 12.29 7.70 6.87
C TYR A 49 13.22 8.91 7.00
N THR A 50 13.07 9.94 6.17
CA THR A 50 13.93 11.14 6.19
C THR A 50 13.31 12.33 6.94
N THR A 51 11.97 12.43 6.99
CA THR A 51 11.28 13.56 7.63
C THR A 51 10.99 13.36 9.12
N HIS A 52 11.11 12.13 9.64
CA HIS A 52 10.92 11.80 11.06
C HIS A 52 12.25 11.43 11.76
N PRO A 53 13.19 12.38 11.96
CA PRO A 53 14.48 12.09 12.57
C PRO A 53 14.34 11.59 14.02
N ASP A 54 13.27 11.95 14.72
CA ASP A 54 12.99 11.47 16.07
C ASP A 54 12.64 9.97 16.11
N VAL A 55 12.11 9.45 15.00
CA VAL A 55 11.72 8.03 14.86
C VAL A 55 12.86 7.22 14.26
N THR A 56 13.48 7.73 13.18
CA THR A 56 14.58 7.06 12.49
C THR A 56 15.78 8.02 12.35
N PRO A 57 16.58 8.21 13.41
CA PRO A 57 17.70 9.16 13.40
C PRO A 57 18.77 8.89 12.33
N THR A 58 18.90 7.63 11.91
CA THR A 58 19.88 7.21 10.90
C THR A 58 19.42 7.45 9.46
N GLY A 59 18.13 7.74 9.23
CA GLY A 59 17.55 7.88 7.90
C GLY A 59 17.59 6.61 7.03
N ILE A 60 17.91 5.44 7.61
CA ILE A 60 18.05 4.20 6.85
C ILE A 60 16.68 3.71 6.39
N ILE A 61 16.45 3.70 5.09
CA ILE A 61 15.19 3.25 4.48
C ILE A 61 15.15 1.71 4.45
N ALA A 62 14.16 1.12 5.11
CA ALA A 62 13.97 -0.34 5.08
C ALA A 62 13.63 -0.84 3.67
N ARG A 63 14.25 -1.94 3.23
CA ARG A 63 14.10 -2.40 1.84
C ARG A 63 12.79 -3.13 1.55
N GLY A 64 12.40 -4.10 2.37
CA GLY A 64 11.31 -5.02 2.06
C GLY A 64 9.94 -4.60 2.57
N PRO A 65 8.99 -5.57 2.59
CA PRO A 65 8.92 -6.75 1.72
C PRO A 65 8.75 -6.38 0.24
N ASP A 66 9.17 -7.29 -0.64
CA ASP A 66 8.84 -7.23 -2.07
C ASP A 66 7.40 -7.74 -2.24
N LEU A 67 6.53 -6.91 -2.84
CA LEU A 67 5.10 -7.17 -2.93
C LEU A 67 4.68 -7.13 -4.38
N ASP A 68 4.05 -8.22 -4.83
CA ASP A 68 3.41 -8.28 -6.13
C ASP A 68 2.01 -7.65 -6.04
N TRP A 69 1.92 -6.39 -6.43
CA TRP A 69 0.68 -5.61 -6.43
C TRP A 69 -0.29 -6.03 -7.54
N ASP A 70 0.24 -6.62 -8.62
CA ASP A 70 -0.52 -7.01 -9.82
C ASP A 70 -1.00 -8.46 -9.76
N ALA A 71 -0.63 -9.20 -8.71
CA ALA A 71 -1.11 -10.56 -8.49
C ALA A 71 -2.65 -10.63 -8.48
N PRO A 72 -3.26 -11.74 -8.96
CA PRO A 72 -4.71 -11.93 -8.95
C PRO A 72 -5.33 -11.81 -7.56
N HIS A 73 -6.40 -11.02 -7.41
CA HIS A 73 -7.03 -10.73 -6.11
C HIS A 73 -8.37 -11.45 -5.87
N ASP A 74 -8.95 -12.15 -6.85
CA ASP A 74 -10.17 -12.95 -6.66
C ASP A 74 -11.34 -12.15 -6.03
N ARG A 75 -11.41 -10.83 -6.31
CA ARG A 75 -12.48 -9.96 -5.79
C ARG A 75 -13.68 -9.90 -6.72
N ASP A 76 -13.49 -10.22 -7.99
CA ASP A 76 -14.53 -10.24 -9.03
C ASP A 76 -15.64 -11.26 -8.75
N ARG A 77 -15.39 -12.25 -7.88
CA ARG A 77 -16.42 -13.20 -7.42
C ARG A 77 -17.47 -12.58 -6.49
N LEU A 78 -17.19 -11.40 -5.93
CA LEU A 78 -18.08 -10.70 -5.01
C LEU A 78 -19.00 -9.76 -5.78
N THR A 79 -20.20 -9.55 -5.25
CA THR A 79 -21.14 -8.59 -5.83
C THR A 79 -20.64 -7.16 -5.58
N GLY A 80 -20.49 -6.38 -6.64
CA GLY A 80 -20.08 -4.98 -6.58
C GLY A 80 -19.46 -4.56 -7.90
N SER A 81 -19.34 -3.26 -8.13
CA SER A 81 -18.57 -2.72 -9.25
C SER A 81 -17.79 -1.52 -8.76
N PRO A 82 -16.58 -1.26 -9.30
CA PRO A 82 -15.86 -0.03 -9.02
C PRO A 82 -16.75 1.19 -9.28
N PRO A 83 -16.59 2.28 -8.52
CA PRO A 83 -17.34 3.50 -8.77
C PRO A 83 -17.06 4.00 -10.19
N THR A 84 -18.10 4.41 -10.90
CA THR A 84 -17.93 5.10 -12.20
C THR A 84 -17.20 6.41 -11.97
N PRO A 85 -16.10 6.68 -12.70
CA PRO A 85 -15.46 7.98 -12.68
C PRO A 85 -16.50 9.05 -13.02
N HIS A 86 -16.59 10.09 -12.19
CA HIS A 86 -17.40 11.24 -12.53
C HIS A 86 -16.66 12.03 -13.62
N ALA A 87 -17.29 12.23 -14.78
CA ALA A 87 -16.71 13.08 -15.82
C ALA A 87 -16.78 14.55 -15.36
N GLY A 88 -15.75 15.07 -14.68
CA GLY A 88 -15.81 16.44 -14.17
C GLY A 88 -14.56 17.07 -13.56
N ASP A 89 -13.41 16.42 -13.56
CA ASP A 89 -12.17 16.88 -12.90
C ASP A 89 -10.91 16.65 -13.75
#